data_AF-A0A0H5SHQ7-F1
#
_entry.id   AF-A0A0H5SHQ7-F1
#
_cell.length_a   1.000
_cell.length_b   1.000
_cell.length_c   1.000
_cell.angle_alpha   90.00
_cell.angle_beta   90.00
_cell.angle_gamma   90.00
#
_symmetry.space_group_name_H-M   'P 1'
#
loop_
_entity.id
_entity.type
_entity.pdbx_description
1 polymer ?
#
loop_
_entity_poly.entity_id
_entity_poly.type
_entity_poly.pdbx_seq_one_letter_code
_entity_poly.pdbx_strand_id
1 'polypeptide(L)'
;MWATTTDLSKLTLNDMRREVMQKVKFGDEITVDIPFEDGTRKVRIVAFYENHILCRNEFGYMTSILYYDLWTRLHPKHTNVKIPDRFRGVIT
;
A
#
# COMPACT_ATOMS: atom_id res chain seq x y z
N MET A 1 -23.50 -19.21 -3.24
CA MET A 1 -23.46 -17.79 -3.63
C MET A 1 -22.02 -17.35 -3.60
N TRP A 2 -21.38 -17.19 -4.76
CA TRP A 2 -19.95 -16.83 -4.86
C TRP A 2 -19.88 -15.34 -5.16
N ALA A 3 -19.16 -14.60 -4.30
CA ALA A 3 -19.02 -13.15 -4.43
C ALA A 3 -18.34 -12.80 -5.76
N THR A 4 -18.96 -11.86 -6.44
CA THR A 4 -18.58 -11.27 -7.73
C THR A 4 -17.11 -10.89 -7.77
N THR A 5 -16.46 -11.29 -8.86
CA THR A 5 -15.19 -10.75 -9.34
C THR A 5 -15.34 -9.23 -9.46
N THR A 6 -14.93 -8.49 -8.43
CA THR A 6 -15.01 -7.03 -8.43
C THR A 6 -14.11 -6.53 -9.54
N ASP A 7 -14.73 -5.92 -10.55
CA ASP A 7 -14.09 -5.22 -11.67
C ASP A 7 -13.19 -4.12 -11.11
N LEU A 8 -11.90 -4.43 -10.96
CA LEU A 8 -10.84 -3.57 -10.40
C LEU A 8 -10.74 -2.21 -11.11
N SER A 9 -11.29 -2.10 -12.32
CA SER A 9 -11.31 -0.87 -13.11
C SER A 9 -12.29 0.20 -12.61
N LYS A 10 -13.17 -0.14 -11.65
CA LYS A 10 -14.20 0.77 -11.10
C LYS A 10 -14.07 1.08 -9.61
N LEU A 11 -13.04 0.59 -8.93
CA LEU A 11 -12.84 0.90 -7.52
C LEU A 11 -12.48 2.38 -7.37
N THR A 12 -13.35 3.14 -6.71
CA THR A 12 -13.08 4.55 -6.44
C THR A 12 -12.04 4.67 -5.32
N LEU A 13 -11.32 5.80 -5.27
CA LEU A 13 -10.41 6.12 -4.15
C LEU A 13 -11.08 5.97 -2.78
N ASN A 14 -12.39 6.27 -2.69
CA ASN A 14 -13.18 6.11 -1.47
C ASN A 14 -13.39 4.64 -1.08
N ASP A 15 -13.57 3.74 -2.04
CA ASP A 15 -13.69 2.30 -1.77
C ASP A 15 -12.37 1.73 -1.26
N MET A 16 -11.26 2.08 -1.91
CA MET A 16 -9.91 1.66 -1.48
C MET A 16 -9.60 2.20 -0.08
N ARG A 17 -9.88 3.48 0.17
CA ARG A 17 -9.73 4.12 1.47
C ARG A 17 -10.53 3.38 2.55
N ARG A 18 -11.80 3.06 2.28
CA ARG A 18 -12.66 2.33 3.21
C ARG A 18 -12.08 0.97 3.55
N GLU A 19 -11.62 0.20 2.56
CA GLU A 19 -11.03 -1.11 2.80
C GLU A 19 -9.71 -1.05 3.57
N VAL A 20 -8.85 -0.09 3.25
CA VAL A 20 -7.59 0.13 3.97
C VAL A 20 -7.89 0.49 5.42
N MET A 21 -8.79 1.46 5.67
CA MET A 21 -9.15 1.88 7.02
C MET A 21 -9.87 0.79 7.84
N GLN A 22 -10.46 -0.22 7.20
CA GLN A 22 -10.99 -1.41 7.90
C GLN A 22 -9.89 -2.36 8.37
N LYS A 23 -8.75 -2.40 7.68
CA LYS A 23 -7.66 -3.35 7.91
C LYS A 23 -6.50 -2.77 8.73
N VAL A 24 -6.21 -1.49 8.57
CA VAL A 24 -5.16 -0.78 9.31
C VAL A 24 -5.76 0.30 10.21
N LYS A 25 -5.19 0.43 11.41
CA LYS A 25 -5.60 1.37 12.44
C LYS A 25 -4.47 2.34 12.78
N PHE A 26 -4.84 3.42 13.46
CA PHE A 26 -3.88 4.35 14.04
C PHE A 26 -2.96 3.57 15.00
N GLY A 27 -1.65 3.81 14.89
CA GLY A 27 -0.65 3.15 15.72
C GLY A 27 -0.19 1.79 15.22
N ASP A 28 -0.76 1.24 14.15
CA ASP A 28 -0.26 0.02 13.52
C ASP A 28 1.08 0.27 12.85
N GLU A 29 1.92 -0.76 12.83
CA GLU A 29 3.21 -0.76 12.14
C GLU A 29 3.07 -1.46 10.78
N ILE A 30 3.59 -0.82 9.74
CA ILE A 30 3.61 -1.33 8.37
C ILE A 30 5.04 -1.30 7.83
N THR A 31 5.35 -2.24 6.94
CA THR A 31 6.65 -2.30 6.25
C THR A 31 6.53 -1.62 4.89
N VAL A 32 7.45 -0.69 4.59
CA VAL A 32 7.60 -0.05 3.28
C VAL A 32 8.65 -0.79 2.44
N ASP A 33 8.42 -0.88 1.13
CA ASP A 33 9.36 -1.51 0.18
C ASP A 33 10.67 -0.73 0.05
N ILE A 34 10.56 0.60 -0.01
CA ILE A 34 11.71 1.49 -0.13
C ILE A 34 12.20 1.82 1.28
N PRO A 35 13.42 1.39 1.68
CA PRO A 35 13.99 1.78 2.96
C PRO A 35 14.22 3.29 3.00
N PHE A 36 14.09 3.87 4.18
CA PHE A 36 14.56 5.25 4.43
C PHE A 36 16.08 5.32 4.31
N GLU A 37 16.65 6.53 4.28
CA GLU A 37 18.10 6.73 4.26
C GLU A 37 18.82 6.02 5.43
N ASP A 38 18.14 5.89 6.57
CA ASP A 38 18.62 5.19 7.76
C ASP A 38 18.51 3.64 7.65
N GLY A 39 17.95 3.11 6.56
CA GLY A 39 17.75 1.67 6.36
C GLY A 39 16.49 1.12 7.03
N THR A 40 15.78 1.92 7.83
CA THR A 40 14.49 1.55 8.41
C THR A 40 13.47 1.24 7.31
N ARG A 41 12.68 0.19 7.50
CA ARG A 41 11.54 -0.14 6.62
C ARG A 41 10.21 -0.13 7.34
N LYS A 42 10.21 0.03 8.66
CA LYS A 42 9.02 -0.02 9.49
C LYS A 42 8.57 1.40 9.79
N VAL A 43 7.28 1.65 9.57
CA VAL A 43 6.66 2.92 9.88
C VAL A 43 5.35 2.68 10.62
N ARG A 44 5.06 3.58 11.56
CA ARG A 44 3.84 3.57 12.36
C ARG A 44 2.84 4.55 11.80
N ILE A 45 1.58 4.14 11.69
CA ILE A 45 0.50 5.02 11.23
C ILE A 45 0.22 6.08 12.30
N VAL A 46 0.28 7.36 11.92
CA VAL A 46 0.06 8.50 12.82
C VAL A 46 -1.12 9.38 12.41
N ALA A 47 -1.58 9.35 11.16
CA ALA A 47 -2.80 10.04 10.77
C ALA A 47 -3.39 9.48 9.47
N PHE A 48 -4.69 9.64 9.31
CA PHE A 48 -5.42 9.32 8.08
C PHE A 48 -5.90 10.62 7.44
N TYR A 49 -5.39 10.94 6.25
CA TYR A 49 -5.85 12.07 5.45
C TYR A 49 -6.81 11.60 4.36
N GLU A 50 -7.33 12.53 3.55
CA GLU A 50 -8.30 12.18 2.51
C GLU A 50 -7.71 11.28 1.43
N ASN A 51 -6.46 11.55 1.01
CA ASN A 51 -5.81 10.87 -0.13
C ASN A 51 -4.63 9.98 0.27
N HIS A 52 -4.13 10.09 1.51
CA HIS A 52 -2.96 9.37 1.97
C HIS A 52 -3.00 9.11 3.48
N ILE A 53 -2.13 8.23 3.93
CA ILE A 53 -1.90 7.93 5.34
C ILE A 53 -0.53 8.48 5.71
N LEU A 54 -0.48 9.24 6.79
CA LEU A 54 0.78 9.73 7.34
C LEU A 54 1.32 8.69 8.30
N CYS A 55 2.59 8.36 8.11
CA CYS A 55 3.32 7.38 8.88
C CYS A 55 4.60 8.01 9.43
N ARG A 56 5.08 7.47 10.56
CA ARG A 56 6.29 7.92 11.24
C ARG A 56 7.19 6.73 11.52
N ASN A 57 8.46 6.81 11.17
CA ASN A 57 9.43 5.77 11.52
C ASN A 57 9.91 5.92 12.98
N GLU A 58 10.69 4.96 13.47
CA GLU A 58 11.23 4.96 14.84
C GLU A 58 12.12 6.19 15.14
N PHE A 59 12.79 6.72 14.13
CA PHE A 59 13.68 7.89 14.22
C PHE A 59 12.93 9.24 14.10
N GLY A 60 11.62 9.22 13.87
CA GLY A 60 10.80 10.42 13.80
C GLY A 60 10.63 11.04 12.42
N TYR A 61 11.17 10.44 11.37
CA TYR A 61 10.88 10.83 9.99
C TYR A 61 9.44 10.52 9.64
N MET A 62 8.81 11.47 8.96
CA MET A 62 7.44 11.36 8.48
C MET A 62 7.44 10.95 7.01
N THR A 63 6.52 10.06 6.64
CA THR A 63 6.28 9.67 5.25
C THR A 63 4.79 9.59 4.98
N SER A 64 4.40 9.83 3.74
CA SER A 64 3.01 9.73 3.30
C SER A 64 2.87 8.55 2.35
N ILE A 65 1.90 7.69 2.61
CA ILE A 65 1.62 6.49 1.79
C ILE A 65 0.21 6.60 1.24
N LEU A 66 0.05 6.44 -0.08
CA LEU A 66 -1.25 6.52 -0.71
C LEU A 66 -2.12 5.32 -0.32
N TYR A 67 -3.43 5.52 -0.28
CA TYR A 67 -4.37 4.44 -0.05
C TYR A 67 -4.25 3.33 -1.09
N TYR A 68 -3.95 3.68 -2.35
CA TYR A 68 -3.72 2.72 -3.42
C TYR A 68 -2.56 1.76 -3.14
N ASP A 69 -1.40 2.28 -2.71
CA ASP A 69 -0.22 1.46 -2.39
C ASP A 69 -0.48 0.51 -1.22
N LEU A 70 -1.20 0.97 -0.20
CA LEU A 70 -1.58 0.12 0.93
C LEU A 70 -2.64 -0.92 0.55
N TRP A 71 -3.62 -0.51 -0.24
CA TRP A 71 -4.72 -1.37 -0.66
C TRP A 71 -4.22 -2.53 -1.53
N THR A 72 -3.31 -2.26 -2.48
CA THR A 72 -2.70 -3.30 -3.32
C THR A 72 -1.91 -4.33 -2.50
N ARG A 73 -1.23 -3.90 -1.42
CA ARG A 73 -0.52 -4.81 -0.49
C ARG A 73 -1.45 -5.63 0.41
N LEU A 74 -2.58 -5.05 0.82
CA LEU A 74 -3.55 -5.68 1.74
C LEU A 74 -4.48 -6.69 1.06
N HIS A 75 -4.42 -6.82 -0.26
CA HIS A 75 -5.19 -7.78 -1.05
C HIS A 75 -4.30 -8.96 -1.48
N PRO A 76 -4.36 -10.13 -0.79
CA PRO A 76 -3.54 -11.30 -1.12
C PRO A 76 -3.97 -12.04 -2.42
N LYS A 77 -4.72 -11.39 -3.33
CA LYS A 77 -5.25 -11.99 -4.58
C LYS A 77 -4.80 -11.30 -5.85
N HIS A 78 -3.60 -10.71 -5.85
CA HIS A 78 -2.83 -10.51 -7.08
C HIS A 78 -1.71 -11.55 -7.21
N THR A 79 -2.06 -12.81 -6.99
CA THR A 79 -1.43 -13.91 -7.72
C THR A 79 -1.59 -13.60 -9.21
N ASN A 80 -0.49 -13.33 -9.92
CA ASN A 80 -0.43 -13.20 -11.38
C ASN A 80 -0.58 -11.79 -12.01
N VAL A 81 -0.08 -10.72 -11.37
CA VAL A 81 0.39 -9.58 -12.18
C VAL A 81 1.69 -10.02 -12.84
N LYS A 82 1.58 -10.59 -14.05
CA LYS A 82 2.70 -10.66 -14.99
C LYS A 82 3.16 -9.23 -15.20
N ILE A 83 4.29 -8.88 -14.60
CA ILE A 83 5.06 -7.69 -14.98
C ILE A 83 5.22 -7.77 -16.51
N PRO A 84 4.81 -6.75 -17.28
CA PRO A 84 4.96 -6.79 -18.72
C PRO A 84 6.45 -6.97 -19.06
N ASP A 85 6.73 -7.95 -19.92
CA ASP A 85 8.06 -8.42 -20.35
C ASP A 85 8.95 -7.31 -20.99
N ARG A 86 8.43 -6.08 -21.13
CA ARG A 86 9.16 -4.92 -21.67
C ARG A 86 10.25 -4.36 -20.76
N PHE A 87 10.36 -4.81 -19.51
CA PHE A 87 11.50 -4.50 -18.64
C PHE A 87 12.54 -5.63 -18.55
N ARG A 88 12.36 -6.73 -19.29
CA ARG A 88 13.32 -7.85 -19.32
C ARG A 88 14.24 -7.73 -20.54
N GLY A 89 15.01 -6.65 -20.57
CA GLY A 89 16.08 -6.45 -21.54
C GLY A 89 17.24 -5.73 -20.89
N VAL A 90 18.43 -6.31 -21.04
CA VAL A 90 19.75 -5.78 -20.65
C VAL A 90 20.16 -6.03 -19.20
N ILE A 91 20.60 -7.26 -18.92
CA ILE A 91 21.94 -7.46 -18.33
C ILE A 91 22.54 -8.69 -19.02
N THR A 92 23.73 -8.51 -19.60
CA THR A 92 24.55 -9.42 -20.43
C THR A 92 24.65 -10.86 -19.94
#